data_AF-A0A7V0MP46-F1
#
_entry.id   AF-A0A7V0MP46-F1
#
_cell.length_a   1.000
_cell.length_b   1.000
_cell.length_c   1.000
_cell.angle_alpha   90.00
_cell.angle_beta   90.00
_cell.angle_gamma   90.00
#
_symmetry.space_group_name_H-M   'P 1'
#
loop_
_entity.id
_entity.type
_entity.pdbx_description
1 polymer ?
#
loop_
_entity_poly.entity_id
_entity_poly.type
_entity_poly.pdbx_seq_one_letter_code
_entity_poly.pdbx_strand_id
1 'polypeptide(L)' 'GKYWIARGLYMNTRGEPKPLARAFVEYMLSPEGQKLVEMYGFLPVK' A
#
# COMPACT_ATOMS: atom_id res chain seq x y z
N GLY A 1 -11.36 -10.42 9.18
CA GLY A 1 -12.53 -10.75 8.34
C GLY A 1 -12.99 -12.16 8.64
N LYS A 2 -14.13 -12.59 8.08
CA LYS A 2 -14.64 -13.97 8.20
C LYS A 2 -13.68 -15.00 7.57
N TYR A 3 -12.94 -14.59 6.54
CA TYR A 3 -11.82 -15.32 5.97
C TYR A 3 -10.52 -14.92 6.70
N TRP A 4 -9.80 -15.89 7.24
CA TRP A 4 -8.69 -15.66 8.18
C TRP A 4 -7.31 -15.63 7.52
N ILE A 5 -7.19 -16.16 6.28
CA ILE A 5 -5.93 -16.12 5.53
C ILE A 5 -5.83 -14.75 4.85
N ALA A 6 -5.11 -13.82 5.48
CA ALA A 6 -4.82 -12.50 4.96
C ALA A 6 -3.40 -12.09 5.33
N ARG A 7 -2.76 -11.23 4.52
CA ARG A 7 -1.42 -10.70 4.77
C ARG A 7 -1.28 -9.29 4.23
N GLY A 8 -0.38 -8.51 4.82
CA GLY A 8 0.02 -7.22 4.29
C GLY A 8 0.84 -7.34 3.02
N LEU A 9 0.75 -6.33 2.15
CA LEU A 9 1.68 -6.10 1.06
C LEU A 9 2.70 -5.07 1.51
N TYR A 10 3.98 -5.45 1.51
CA TYR A 10 5.06 -4.63 2.05
C TYR A 10 5.92 -4.05 0.93
N MET A 11 6.23 -2.76 1.06
CA MET A 11 7.17 -2.05 0.19
C MET A 11 8.52 -1.99 0.90
N ASN A 12 9.45 -2.86 0.49
CA ASN A 12 10.74 -2.97 1.16
C ASN A 12 11.75 -2.00 0.57
N THR A 13 12.41 -1.21 1.44
CA THR A 13 13.47 -0.27 1.06
C THR A 13 14.77 -0.64 1.77
N ARG A 14 15.91 -0.35 1.14
CA ARG A 14 17.23 -0.53 1.78
C ARG A 14 17.53 0.67 2.67
N GLY A 15 17.00 0.65 3.89
CA GLY A 15 17.04 1.79 4.81
C GLY A 15 16.01 2.86 4.42
N GLU A 16 16.31 4.12 4.71
CA GLU A 16 15.39 5.23 4.37
C GLU A 16 15.20 5.36 2.85
N PRO A 17 13.94 5.48 2.37
CA PRO A 17 13.69 5.65 0.95
C PRO A 17 14.25 6.98 0.43
N LYS A 18 14.93 6.92 -0.71
CA LYS A 18 15.27 8.12 -1.50
C LYS A 18 14.01 8.89 -1.89
N PRO A 19 14.09 10.20 -2.20
CA PRO A 19 12.92 11.05 -2.41
C PRO A 19 11.87 10.49 -3.37
N LEU A 20 12.27 9.90 -4.50
CA LEU A 20 11.34 9.31 -5.46
C LEU A 20 10.63 8.06 -4.91
N ALA A 21 11.37 7.17 -4.25
CA ALA A 21 10.80 5.97 -3.64
C ALA A 21 9.83 6.35 -2.52
N ARG A 22 10.18 7.39 -1.73
CA ARG A 22 9.30 7.93 -0.69
C ARG A 22 8.00 8.49 -1.30
N ALA A 23 8.10 9.32 -2.34
CA ALA A 23 6.94 9.89 -3.02
C ALA A 23 6.01 8.80 -3.57
N PHE A 24 6.58 7.71 -4.10
CA PHE A 24 5.79 6.57 -4.57
C PHE A 24 5.05 5.86 -3.42
N VAL A 25 5.72 5.61 -2.29
CA VAL A 25 5.08 5.02 -1.11
C VAL A 25 3.99 5.93 -0.55
N GLU A 26 4.23 7.24 -0.49
CA GLU A 26 3.25 8.24 -0.07
C GLU A 26 2.02 8.25 -0.98
N TYR A 27 2.21 8.17 -2.31
CA TYR A 27 1.12 8.07 -3.28
C TYR A 27 0.29 6.79 -3.07
N MET A 28 0.94 5.62 -2.92
CA MET A 28 0.23 4.37 -2.67
C MET A 28 -0.64 4.43 -1.40
N LEU A 29 -0.17 5.14 -0.37
CA LEU A 29 -0.87 5.33 0.91
C LEU A 29 -1.82 6.54 0.95
N SER A 30 -2.00 7.23 -0.17
CA SER A 30 -2.94 8.35 -0.32
C SER A 30 -4.38 7.84 -0.52
N PRO A 31 -5.41 8.68 -0.32
CA PRO A 31 -6.79 8.29 -0.61
C PRO A 31 -7.01 7.84 -2.05
N GLU A 32 -6.29 8.42 -3.01
CA GLU A 32 -6.35 8.01 -4.42
C GLU A 32 -5.74 6.62 -4.61
N GLY A 33 -4.55 6.38 -4.06
CA GLY A 33 -3.88 5.07 -4.13
C GLY A 33 -4.72 3.95 -3.49
N GLN A 34 -5.37 4.22 -2.35
CA GLN A 34 -6.23 3.24 -1.68
C GLN A 34 -7.51 2.94 -2.46
N LYS A 35 -8.11 3.92 -3.14
CA LYS A 35 -9.26 3.66 -4.04
C LYS A 35 -8.90 2.73 -5.20
N LEU A 36 -7.67 2.85 -5.73
CA LEU A 36 -7.19 1.93 -6.77
C LEU A 36 -7.04 0.51 -6.22
N VAL A 37 -6.48 0.36 -5.02
CA VAL A 37 -6.33 -0.94 -4.34
C VAL A 37 -7.68 -1.65 -4.20
N GLU A 38 -8.72 -0.95 -3.77
CA GLU A 38 -10.09 -1.48 -3.70
C GLU A 38 -10.63 -1.90 -5.08
N MET A 39 -10.44 -1.06 -6.10
CA MET A 39 -10.89 -1.34 -7.47
C MET A 39 -10.31 -2.64 -8.03
N TYR A 40 -9.06 -2.96 -7.68
CA TYR A 40 -8.38 -4.18 -8.12
C TYR A 40 -8.57 -5.37 -7.16
N GLY A 41 -9.48 -5.26 -6.18
CA GLY A 41 -9.88 -6.39 -5.31
C GLY A 41 -8.97 -6.63 -4.10
N PHE A 42 -8.11 -5.67 -3.76
CA PHE A 42 -7.34 -5.70 -2.52
C PHE A 42 -8.08 -4.99 -1.39
N LEU A 43 -7.65 -5.24 -0.16
CA LEU A 43 -8.16 -4.55 1.02
C LEU A 43 -7.36 -3.26 1.25
N PRO A 44 -8.03 -2.10 1.39
CA PRO A 44 -7.37 -0.86 1.76
C PRO A 44 -6.85 -0.94 3.20
N VAL A 45 -5.79 -0.20 3.49
CA VAL A 45 -5.13 -0.18 4.82
C VAL A 45 -5.36 1.12 5.59
N LYS A 46 -6.14 2.06 5.03
CA LYS A 46 -6.58 3.31 5.66
C LYS A 46 -8.06 3.55 5.38
#